data_AF-A0A9X9Q1W2-F1
#
_entry.id   AF-A0A9X9Q1W2-F1
#
_cell.length_a   1.000
_cell.length_b   1.000
_cell.length_c   1.000
_cell.angle_alpha   90.00
_cell.angle_beta   90.00
_cell.angle_gamma   90.00
#
_symmetry.space_group_name_H-M   'P 1'
#
loop_
_entity.id
_entity.type
_entity.pdbx_description
1 polymer ?
#
loop_
_entity_poly.entity_id
_entity_poly.type
_entity_poly.pdbx_seq_one_letter_code
_entity_poly.pdbx_strand_id
1 'polypeptide(L)'
;MGRELRAAQYHGTYFDRGAKAGRRLCTPEGWFCCQGPFDVDACASKHSINPYGNRESRVLFSTWNLDHIIEKKRTVVPTLAAAVTARDGREVAWEYFYDLLFTSENLKLVHIACHKKTTHKLSCDPRRLYRPRTKPKRRRPARRGQ
;
A
#
# COMPACT_ATOMS: atom_id res chain seq x y z
N MET A 1 3.82 12.62 -3.62
CA MET A 1 4.30 11.22 -3.63
C MET A 1 5.82 11.09 -3.62
N GLY A 2 6.59 11.57 -4.61
CA GLY A 2 8.05 11.33 -4.64
C GLY A 2 8.84 11.87 -3.43
N ARG A 3 8.44 13.03 -2.88
CA ARG A 3 9.01 13.55 -1.62
C ARG A 3 8.67 12.65 -0.43
N GLU A 4 7.41 12.20 -0.34
CA GLU A 4 6.93 11.30 0.70
C GLU A 4 7.65 9.95 0.69
N LEU A 5 7.88 9.38 -0.51
CA LEU A 5 8.67 8.15 -0.64
C LEU A 5 10.09 8.32 -0.11
N ARG A 6 10.77 9.43 -0.40
CA ARG A 6 12.10 9.71 0.14
C ARG A 6 12.09 9.90 1.64
N ALA A 7 11.10 10.63 2.17
CA ALA A 7 10.93 10.81 3.61
C ALA A 7 10.71 9.46 4.33
N ALA A 8 9.95 8.55 3.72
CA ALA A 8 9.75 7.19 4.21
C ALA A 8 10.89 6.21 3.87
N GLN A 9 12.01 6.68 3.31
CA GLN A 9 13.15 5.86 2.87
C GLN A 9 12.72 4.69 1.96
N TYR A 10 11.78 4.96 1.06
CA TYR A 10 11.20 3.99 0.12
C TYR A 10 10.61 2.75 0.79
N HIS A 11 10.21 2.86 2.07
CA HIS A 11 9.73 1.76 2.89
C HIS A 11 10.72 0.58 2.98
N GLY A 12 12.02 0.84 2.86
CA GLY A 12 13.05 -0.20 2.96
C GLY A 12 13.03 -0.96 4.29
N THR A 13 12.45 -0.36 5.34
CA THR A 13 12.28 -1.00 6.65
C THR A 13 11.42 -2.26 6.63
N TYR A 14 10.58 -2.46 5.60
CA TYR A 14 9.81 -3.69 5.44
C TYR A 14 10.69 -4.94 5.43
N PHE A 15 11.91 -4.83 4.93
CA PHE A 15 12.87 -5.93 4.82
C PHE A 15 14.08 -5.76 5.75
N ASP A 16 13.93 -5.01 6.85
CA ASP A 16 14.96 -4.89 7.88
C ASP A 16 14.46 -5.48 9.21
N ARG A 17 15.04 -6.61 9.62
CA ARG A 17 14.73 -7.25 10.89
C ARG A 17 15.05 -6.38 12.11
N GLY A 18 15.98 -5.43 12.00
CA GLY A 18 16.32 -4.49 13.06
C GLY A 18 15.32 -3.33 13.21
N ALA A 19 14.41 -3.14 12.24
CA ALA A 19 13.42 -2.08 12.31
C ALA A 19 12.35 -2.36 13.39
N LYS A 20 11.72 -1.28 13.86
CA LYS A 20 10.66 -1.35 14.88
C LYS A 20 9.50 -2.26 14.42
N ALA A 21 8.89 -2.95 15.38
CA ALA A 21 7.65 -3.70 15.14
C ALA A 21 6.59 -2.80 14.49
N GLY A 22 5.89 -3.32 13.48
CA GLY A 22 4.95 -2.56 12.64
C GLY A 22 5.58 -1.85 11.44
N ARG A 23 6.91 -1.69 11.38
CA ARG A 23 7.62 -1.15 10.20
C ARG A 23 8.35 -2.21 9.37
N ARG A 24 8.48 -3.43 9.91
CA ARG A 24 9.06 -4.60 9.24
C ARG A 24 7.99 -5.66 8.97
N LEU A 25 8.19 -6.44 7.91
CA LEU A 25 7.32 -7.56 7.52
C LEU A 25 7.78 -8.91 8.09
N CYS A 26 8.91 -8.93 8.79
CA CYS A 26 9.48 -10.12 9.41
C CYS A 26 9.47 -10.07 10.94
N THR A 27 9.73 -11.22 11.56
CA THR A 27 10.04 -11.33 12.99
C THR A 27 11.39 -10.66 13.30
N PRO A 28 11.76 -10.42 14.58
CA PRO A 28 13.08 -9.90 14.93
C PRO A 28 14.24 -10.79 14.45
N GLU A 29 14.01 -12.09 14.32
CA GLU A 29 14.98 -13.06 13.83
C GLU A 29 15.10 -13.04 12.30
N GLY A 30 14.18 -12.34 11.62
CA GLY A 30 14.18 -12.16 10.17
C GLY A 30 13.34 -13.17 9.39
N TRP A 31 12.39 -13.85 10.05
CA TRP A 31 11.46 -14.75 9.37
C TRP A 31 10.33 -13.98 8.70
N PHE A 32 10.18 -14.14 7.39
CA PHE A 32 9.04 -13.65 6.61
C PHE A 32 8.04 -14.79 6.41
N CYS A 33 6.75 -14.47 6.55
CA CYS A 33 5.65 -15.39 6.31
C CYS A 33 4.83 -14.91 5.11
N CYS A 34 4.45 -15.84 4.23
CA CYS A 34 3.58 -15.50 3.11
C CYS A 34 2.19 -15.09 3.61
N GLN A 35 1.71 -13.96 3.12
CA GLN A 35 0.40 -13.39 3.46
C GLN A 35 -0.76 -14.01 2.65
N GLY A 36 -0.47 -15.01 1.82
CA GLY A 36 -1.44 -15.64 0.91
C GLY A 36 -1.73 -14.80 -0.34
N PRO A 37 -2.38 -15.40 -1.36
CA PRO A 37 -2.80 -14.66 -2.56
C PRO A 37 -3.70 -13.46 -2.23
N PHE A 38 -3.86 -12.55 -3.20
CA PHE A 38 -4.60 -11.29 -3.02
C PHE A 38 -6.02 -11.50 -2.47
N ASP A 39 -6.68 -12.59 -2.85
CA ASP A 39 -8.09 -12.93 -2.58
C ASP A 39 -8.32 -13.80 -1.34
N VAL A 40 -7.30 -14.07 -0.53
CA VAL A 40 -7.43 -14.83 0.72
C VAL A 40 -6.66 -14.17 1.86
N ASP A 41 -7.06 -14.42 3.10
CA ASP A 41 -6.47 -13.75 4.27
C ASP A 41 -5.12 -14.32 4.71
N ALA A 42 -4.84 -15.59 4.38
CA ALA A 42 -3.62 -16.27 4.82
C ALA A 42 -3.14 -17.33 3.81
N CYS A 43 -1.83 -17.64 3.87
CA CYS A 43 -1.23 -18.69 3.06
C CYS A 43 -1.57 -20.08 3.62
N ALA A 44 -2.37 -20.86 2.89
CA ALA A 44 -2.72 -22.23 3.26
C ALA A 44 -1.50 -23.15 3.43
N SER A 45 -0.49 -22.99 2.57
CA SER A 45 0.75 -23.77 2.60
C SER A 45 1.75 -23.29 3.67
N LYS A 46 1.45 -22.21 4.39
CA LYS A 46 2.31 -21.63 5.44
C LYS A 46 3.75 -21.38 4.99
N HIS A 47 3.94 -20.92 3.75
CA HIS A 47 5.28 -20.61 3.24
C HIS A 47 5.97 -19.58 4.13
N SER A 48 7.23 -19.85 4.47
CA SER A 48 8.08 -18.95 5.25
C SER A 48 9.52 -19.01 4.75
N ILE A 49 10.30 -17.97 5.02
CA ILE A 49 11.71 -17.88 4.64
C ILE A 49 12.46 -16.93 5.55
N ASN A 50 13.73 -17.24 5.84
CA ASN A 50 14.64 -16.34 6.51
C ASN A 50 15.81 -15.99 5.57
N PRO A 51 15.75 -14.86 4.84
CA PRO A 51 16.80 -14.46 3.91
C PRO A 51 18.11 -14.05 4.60
N TYR A 52 18.12 -13.87 5.92
CA TYR A 52 19.32 -13.54 6.68
C TYR A 52 20.09 -14.77 7.16
N GLY A 53 19.50 -15.97 7.05
CA GLY A 53 20.12 -17.21 7.53
C GLY A 53 21.24 -17.73 6.65
N ASN A 54 21.15 -17.56 5.33
CA ASN A 54 22.17 -18.01 4.38
C ASN A 54 22.02 -17.34 2.99
N ARG A 55 23.06 -17.50 2.14
CA ARG A 55 23.10 -16.93 0.79
C ARG A 55 21.99 -17.46 -0.12
N GLU A 56 21.69 -18.75 -0.07
CA GLU A 56 20.67 -19.37 -0.94
C GLU A 56 19.28 -18.84 -0.61
N SER A 57 18.92 -18.75 0.67
CA SER A 57 17.66 -18.17 1.14
C SER A 57 17.53 -16.70 0.74
N ARG A 58 18.63 -15.94 0.77
CA ARG A 58 18.64 -14.57 0.24
C ARG A 58 18.35 -14.52 -1.26
N VAL A 59 18.89 -15.46 -2.04
CA VAL A 59 18.61 -15.57 -3.48
C VAL A 59 17.16 -16.01 -3.72
N LEU A 60 16.68 -17.04 -3.02
CA LEU A 60 15.30 -17.51 -3.12
C LEU A 60 14.28 -16.42 -2.76
N PHE A 61 14.61 -15.54 -1.82
CA PHE A 61 13.74 -14.40 -1.47
C PHE A 61 13.50 -13.44 -2.63
N SER A 62 14.37 -13.40 -3.66
CA SER A 62 14.10 -12.62 -4.88
C SER A 62 12.92 -13.15 -5.71
N THR A 63 12.50 -14.40 -5.48
CA THR A 63 11.30 -14.98 -6.09
C THR A 63 10.02 -14.60 -5.35
N TRP A 64 10.13 -14.11 -4.12
CA TRP A 64 9.01 -13.56 -3.37
C TRP A 64 8.63 -12.20 -3.94
N ASN A 65 7.34 -11.89 -3.90
CA ASN A 65 6.79 -10.67 -4.49
C ASN A 65 6.03 -9.85 -3.45
N LEU A 66 6.09 -8.51 -3.60
CA LEU A 66 5.10 -7.61 -3.00
C LEU A 66 4.00 -7.40 -4.03
N ASP A 67 2.95 -8.21 -3.91
CA ASP A 67 1.82 -8.22 -4.83
C ASP A 67 0.79 -7.16 -4.46
N HIS A 68 0.34 -6.39 -5.44
CA HIS A 68 -0.65 -5.34 -5.25
C HIS A 68 -2.05 -5.96 -5.21
N ILE A 69 -2.77 -5.87 -4.09
CA ILE A 69 -4.15 -6.38 -3.97
C ILE A 69 -5.04 -5.71 -5.02
N ILE A 70 -5.08 -4.38 -5.05
CA ILE A 70 -5.60 -3.59 -6.18
C ILE A 70 -4.46 -3.33 -7.14
N GLU A 71 -4.52 -3.93 -8.33
CA GLU A 71 -3.42 -3.94 -9.30
C GLU A 71 -2.93 -2.53 -9.68
N LYS A 72 -1.63 -2.29 -9.49
CA LYS A 72 -0.97 -1.02 -9.84
C LYS A 72 -1.19 -0.62 -11.29
N LYS A 73 -0.83 -1.49 -12.24
CA LYS A 73 -0.80 -1.17 -13.68
C LYS A 73 -2.19 -1.20 -14.31
N ARG A 74 -3.03 -2.16 -13.91
CA ARG A 74 -4.39 -2.32 -14.47
C ARG A 74 -5.41 -1.36 -13.87
N THR A 75 -5.26 -0.99 -12.59
CA THR A 75 -6.30 -0.26 -11.87
C THR A 75 -5.80 1.05 -11.28
N VAL A 76 -4.80 1.04 -10.41
CA VAL A 76 -4.43 2.21 -9.60
C VAL A 76 -3.90 3.37 -10.45
N VAL A 77 -2.92 3.11 -11.33
CA VAL A 77 -2.31 4.14 -12.19
C VAL A 77 -3.31 4.71 -13.20
N PRO A 78 -4.10 3.90 -13.94
CA PRO A 78 -5.16 4.43 -14.81
C PRO A 78 -6.21 5.25 -14.04
N THR A 79 -6.62 4.81 -12.85
CA THR A 79 -7.58 5.55 -12.01
C THR A 79 -7.01 6.90 -11.58
N LEU A 80 -5.74 6.96 -11.17
CA LEU A 80 -5.08 8.21 -10.79
C LEU A 80 -5.02 9.18 -11.98
N ALA A 81 -4.63 8.68 -13.16
CA ALA A 81 -4.59 9.50 -14.38
C ALA A 81 -5.97 10.07 -14.70
N ALA A 82 -7.02 9.24 -14.66
CA ALA A 82 -8.40 9.67 -14.88
C ALA A 82 -8.86 10.70 -13.83
N ALA A 83 -8.52 10.49 -12.55
CA ALA A 83 -8.90 11.39 -11.47
C ALA A 83 -8.25 12.78 -11.61
N VAL A 84 -6.99 12.83 -12.07
CA VAL A 84 -6.27 14.08 -12.36
C VAL A 84 -6.89 14.82 -13.54
N THR A 85 -7.25 14.11 -14.61
CA THR A 85 -7.88 14.70 -15.81
C THR A 85 -9.31 15.19 -15.52
N ALA A 86 -10.12 14.41 -14.80
CA ALA A 86 -11.53 14.69 -14.53
C ALA A 86 -11.78 15.46 -13.23
N ARG A 87 -10.76 16.15 -12.70
CA ARG A 87 -10.81 16.72 -11.34
C ARG A 87 -11.91 17.77 -11.15
N ASP A 88 -12.30 18.52 -12.18
CA ASP A 88 -13.41 19.50 -12.13
C ASP A 88 -13.38 20.40 -10.88
N GLY A 89 -12.20 21.00 -10.61
CA GLY A 89 -11.97 21.85 -9.43
C GLY A 89 -11.86 21.12 -8.08
N ARG A 90 -11.97 19.79 -8.04
CA ARG A 90 -11.69 18.97 -6.84
C ARG A 90 -10.20 18.72 -6.69
N GLU A 91 -9.76 18.56 -5.45
CA GLU A 91 -8.39 18.15 -5.14
C GLU A 91 -8.32 16.62 -5.08
N VAL A 92 -7.40 16.01 -5.82
CA VAL A 92 -7.16 14.56 -5.78
C VAL A 92 -6.53 14.21 -4.43
N ALA A 93 -7.07 13.19 -3.75
CA ALA A 93 -6.50 12.67 -2.52
C ALA A 93 -5.29 11.79 -2.85
N TRP A 94 -4.13 12.42 -3.09
CA TRP A 94 -2.91 11.72 -3.49
C TRP A 94 -2.42 10.74 -2.41
N GLU A 95 -2.74 10.98 -1.13
CA GLU A 95 -2.41 10.08 -0.02
C GLU A 95 -3.03 8.70 -0.21
N TYR A 96 -4.29 8.64 -0.65
CA TYR A 96 -4.96 7.37 -0.96
C TYR A 96 -4.22 6.57 -2.03
N PHE A 97 -3.79 7.22 -3.11
CA PHE A 97 -3.02 6.55 -4.15
C PHE A 97 -1.60 6.21 -3.71
N TYR A 98 -1.00 6.99 -2.81
CA TYR A 98 0.29 6.67 -2.22
C TYR A 98 0.20 5.36 -1.43
N ASP A 99 -0.82 5.21 -0.59
CA ASP A 99 -1.06 3.99 0.19
C ASP A 99 -1.20 2.78 -0.73
N LEU A 100 -2.04 2.91 -1.77
CA LEU A 100 -2.25 1.86 -2.76
C LEU A 100 -0.99 1.47 -3.53
N LEU A 101 -0.09 2.41 -3.79
CA LEU A 101 1.07 2.16 -4.64
C LEU A 101 2.27 1.63 -3.87
N PHE A 102 2.47 2.06 -2.62
CA PHE A 102 3.77 1.95 -1.95
C PHE A 102 3.71 1.38 -0.53
N THR A 103 2.53 1.12 0.03
CA THR A 103 2.40 0.69 1.44
C THR A 103 1.83 -0.70 1.58
N SER A 104 2.02 -1.31 2.75
CA SER A 104 1.42 -2.60 3.11
C SER A 104 -0.11 -2.59 3.18
N GLU A 105 -0.76 -1.42 3.07
CA GLU A 105 -2.22 -1.32 2.94
C GLU A 105 -2.76 -2.01 1.68
N ASN A 106 -1.95 -2.07 0.61
CA ASN A 106 -2.32 -2.70 -0.66
C ASN A 106 -1.26 -3.67 -1.17
N LEU A 107 -0.19 -3.93 -0.41
CA LEU A 107 0.89 -4.85 -0.76
C LEU A 107 0.85 -6.09 0.14
N LYS A 108 0.78 -7.26 -0.48
CA LYS A 108 0.97 -8.55 0.20
C LYS A 108 2.31 -9.16 -0.18
N LEU A 109 3.10 -9.53 0.82
CA LEU A 109 4.30 -10.34 0.62
C LEU A 109 3.92 -11.79 0.38
N VAL A 110 4.19 -12.28 -0.83
CA VAL A 110 3.78 -13.61 -1.28
C VAL A 110 4.94 -14.43 -1.82
N HIS A 111 4.93 -15.72 -1.50
CA HIS A 111 5.74 -16.72 -2.20
C HIS A 111 5.29 -16.79 -3.67
N ILE A 112 6.19 -17.14 -4.59
CA ILE A 112 5.88 -17.20 -6.04
C ILE A 112 4.68 -18.10 -6.36
N ALA A 113 4.49 -19.20 -5.63
CA ALA A 113 3.35 -20.11 -5.81
C ALA A 113 2.01 -19.50 -5.33
N CYS A 114 2.04 -18.46 -4.50
CA CYS A 114 0.87 -17.73 -4.01
C CYS A 114 0.61 -16.44 -4.81
N HIS A 115 1.50 -16.08 -5.75
CA HIS A 115 1.33 -14.91 -6.61
C HIS A 115 0.44 -15.27 -7.81
N LYS A 116 -0.87 -15.03 -7.68
CA LYS A 116 -1.85 -15.26 -8.74
C LYS A 116 -1.69 -14.20 -9.83
N LYS A 117 -1.20 -14.58 -11.01
CA LYS A 117 -1.04 -13.68 -12.17
C LYS A 117 -2.35 -13.33 -12.89
N THR A 118 -3.48 -13.83 -12.41
CA THR A 118 -4.81 -13.51 -12.92
C THR A 118 -5.18 -12.06 -12.60
N THR A 119 -6.14 -11.49 -13.32
CA THR A 119 -6.66 -10.15 -12.99
C THR A 119 -7.31 -10.13 -11.61
N HIS A 120 -6.91 -9.18 -10.75
CA HIS A 120 -7.57 -8.93 -9.48
C HIS A 120 -8.79 -8.07 -9.83
N LYS A 121 -9.99 -8.64 -9.75
CA LYS A 121 -11.25 -7.94 -10.09
C LYS A 121 -11.64 -6.91 -9.02
N LEU A 122 -10.70 -6.07 -8.63
CA LEU A 122 -10.81 -5.05 -7.59
C LEU A 122 -10.59 -3.66 -8.19
N SER A 123 -11.35 -2.69 -7.68
CA SER A 123 -11.32 -1.30 -8.11
C SER A 123 -10.93 -0.37 -6.96
N CYS A 124 -10.48 0.83 -7.29
CA CYS A 124 -10.27 1.88 -6.30
C CYS A 124 -11.61 2.33 -5.68
N ASP A 125 -11.65 2.67 -4.39
CA ASP A 125 -12.83 3.27 -3.75
C ASP A 125 -13.11 4.67 -4.34
N PRO A 126 -14.25 4.85 -5.05
CA PRO A 126 -14.59 6.13 -5.68
C PRO A 126 -14.72 7.29 -4.68
N ARG A 127 -15.05 6.99 -3.41
CA ARG A 127 -15.27 7.99 -2.36
C ARG A 127 -13.96 8.55 -1.82
N ARG A 128 -12.83 7.87 -2.05
CA ARG A 128 -11.50 8.24 -1.57
C ARG A 128 -10.61 8.88 -2.63
N LEU A 129 -11.10 9.04 -3.87
CA LEU A 129 -10.30 9.60 -4.96
C LEU A 129 -10.02 11.10 -4.80
N TYR A 130 -10.91 11.82 -4.13
CA TYR A 130 -10.84 13.27 -3.95
C TYR A 130 -10.91 13.63 -2.47
N ARG A 131 -10.27 14.73 -2.10
CA ARG A 131 -10.36 15.26 -0.74
C ARG A 131 -11.77 15.80 -0.45
N PRO A 132 -12.27 15.67 0.78
CA PRO A 132 -13.54 16.26 1.17
C PRO A 132 -13.53 17.77 0.96
N ARG A 133 -14.61 18.32 0.38
CA ARG A 133 -14.79 19.78 0.34
C ARG A 133 -14.98 20.29 1.77
N THR A 134 -14.04 21.11 2.26
CA THR A 134 -14.24 21.84 3.50
C THR A 134 -15.42 22.79 3.32
N LYS A 135 -16.54 22.54 4.03
CA LYS A 135 -17.63 23.51 4.06
C LYS A 135 -17.10 24.79 4.72
N PRO A 136 -17.30 25.98 4.14
CA PRO A 136 -16.93 27.21 4.83
C PRO A 136 -17.64 27.27 6.18
N LYS A 137 -16.87 27.51 7.26
CA LYS A 137 -17.45 27.76 8.59
C LYS A 137 -18.45 28.92 8.44
N ARG A 138 -19.74 28.65 8.67
CA ARG A 138 -20.76 29.70 8.76
C ARG A 138 -20.28 30.69 9.83
N ARG A 139 -19.92 31.92 9.43
CA ARG A 139 -19.65 33.01 10.37
C ARG A 139 -20.96 33.24 11.14
N ARG A 140 -20.95 32.98 12.45
CA ARG A 140 -22.06 33.37 13.33
C ARG A 140 -22.16 34.89 13.30
N PRO A 141 -23.35 35.48 13.06
CA PRO A 141 -23.50 36.93 13.13
C PRO A 141 -23.14 37.40 14.54
N ALA A 142 -22.32 38.45 14.62
CA ALA A 142 -21.96 39.07 15.88
C ALA A 142 -23.24 39.57 16.56
N ARG A 143 -23.49 39.11 17.80
CA ARG A 143 -24.53 39.69 18.65
C ARG A 143 -24.16 41.16 18.87
N ARG A 144 -24.97 42.08 18.35
CA ARG A 144 -24.91 43.48 18.76
C ARG A 144 -25.43 43.53 20.20
N GLY A 145 -24.54 43.82 21.15
CA GLY A 145 -24.92 44.15 22.51
C GLY A 145 -25.65 45.48 22.52
N GLN A 146 -26.75 45.52 23.29
CA GLN A 146 -27.44 46.75 23.68
C GLN A 146 -26.63 47.46 24.76
#